data_AF-A0AAU3QAL7-F1
#
_entry.id   AF-A0AAU3QAL7-F1
#
_cell.length_a   1.000
_cell.length_b   1.000
_cell.length_c   1.000
_cell.angle_alpha   90.00
_cell.angle_beta   90.00
_cell.angle_gamma   90.00
#
_symmetry.space_group_name_H-M   'P 1'
#
loop_
_entity.id
_entity.type
_entity.pdbx_description
1 polymer ?
#
loop_
_entity_poly.entity_id
_entity_poly.type
_entity_poly.pdbx_seq_one_letter_code
_entity_poly.pdbx_strand_id
1 'polypeptide(L)'
;MARKDSTAGRAAAQQAALAALFATSAPDKQPERTDEDRLRARLDWNTWPDVAHHYATDPDDALDLYGIRLCTYAVRMDSRQEVQA
;
A
#
# COMPACT_ATOMS: atom_id res chain seq x y z
N MET A 1 11.38 -48.47 -28.51
CA MET A 1 11.68 -47.04 -28.79
C MET A 1 10.85 -46.18 -27.84
N ALA A 2 11.52 -45.33 -27.05
CA ALA A 2 11.00 -44.72 -25.83
C ALA A 2 10.18 -43.44 -26.11
N ARG A 3 8.97 -43.37 -25.55
CA ARG A 3 8.14 -42.16 -25.46
C ARG A 3 8.24 -41.63 -24.04
N LYS A 4 9.38 -41.05 -23.65
CA LYS A 4 9.62 -40.73 -22.23
C LYS A 4 10.26 -39.37 -21.93
N ASP A 5 10.21 -38.40 -22.85
CA ASP A 5 10.87 -37.11 -22.56
C ASP A 5 9.96 -35.87 -22.76
N SER A 6 8.75 -36.04 -23.30
CA SER A 6 7.94 -34.90 -23.75
C SER A 6 6.99 -34.30 -22.69
N THR A 7 6.59 -35.08 -21.68
CA THR A 7 5.69 -34.61 -20.60
C THR A 7 6.43 -33.93 -19.45
N ALA A 8 7.65 -34.39 -19.14
CA ALA A 8 8.47 -33.81 -18.08
C ALA A 8 8.82 -32.33 -18.36
N GLY A 9 9.19 -32.01 -19.60
CA GLY A 9 9.49 -30.62 -19.99
C GLY A 9 8.27 -29.70 -19.94
N ARG A 10 7.08 -30.20 -20.32
CA ARG A 10 5.82 -29.43 -20.22
C ARG A 10 5.38 -29.20 -18.79
N ALA A 11 5.62 -30.16 -17.89
CA ALA A 11 5.28 -30.00 -16.48
C ALA A 11 6.14 -28.92 -15.80
N ALA A 12 7.45 -28.91 -16.10
CA ALA A 12 8.36 -27.88 -15.60
C ALA A 12 7.99 -26.47 -16.13
N ALA A 13 7.64 -26.36 -17.41
CA ALA A 13 7.22 -25.09 -18.02
C ALA A 13 5.91 -24.54 -17.40
N GLN A 14 4.96 -25.42 -17.09
CA GLN A 14 3.70 -25.03 -16.43
C GLN A 14 3.91 -24.56 -14.99
N GLN A 15 4.81 -25.21 -14.24
CA GLN A 15 5.19 -24.74 -12.91
C GLN A 15 5.90 -23.39 -12.95
N ALA A 16 6.80 -23.16 -13.90
CA ALA A 16 7.49 -21.88 -14.05
C ALA A 16 6.52 -20.74 -14.40
N ALA A 17 5.54 -21.00 -15.29
CA ALA A 17 4.52 -20.01 -15.65
C ALA A 17 3.59 -19.68 -14.46
N LEU A 18 3.21 -20.69 -13.68
CA LEU A 18 2.40 -20.49 -12.48
C LEU A 18 3.18 -19.71 -11.41
N ALA A 19 4.46 -20.05 -11.20
CA ALA A 19 5.34 -19.34 -10.28
C ALA A 19 5.55 -17.88 -10.71
N ALA A 20 5.64 -17.59 -12.02
CA ALA A 20 5.74 -16.22 -12.52
C ALA A 20 4.45 -15.41 -12.30
N LEU A 21 3.28 -16.07 -12.35
CA LEU A 21 1.99 -15.41 -12.07
C LEU A 21 1.81 -15.09 -10.58
N PHE A 22 2.29 -15.99 -9.70
CA PHE A 22 2.25 -15.82 -8.24
C PHE A 22 3.52 -15.18 -7.66
N ALA A 23 4.51 -14.87 -8.50
CA ALA A 23 5.59 -13.94 -8.17
C ALA A 23 4.97 -12.54 -8.12
N THR A 24 4.15 -12.32 -7.09
CA THR A 24 3.70 -11.02 -6.66
C THR A 24 4.93 -10.12 -6.59
N SER A 25 4.84 -8.95 -7.24
CA SER A 25 5.79 -7.86 -7.02
C SER A 25 6.05 -7.76 -5.53
N ALA A 26 7.32 -7.68 -5.15
CA ALA A 26 7.71 -7.43 -3.78
C ALA A 26 6.83 -6.27 -3.25
N PRO A 27 6.33 -6.34 -2.00
CA PRO A 27 5.58 -5.23 -1.43
C PRO A 27 6.42 -3.98 -1.65
N ASP A 28 5.80 -2.98 -2.30
CA ASP A 28 6.48 -1.74 -2.66
C ASP A 28 7.09 -1.21 -1.37
N LYS A 29 8.42 -1.26 -1.29
CA LYS A 29 9.11 -1.02 -0.04
C LYS A 29 9.02 0.48 0.17
N GLN A 30 7.98 0.93 0.88
CA GLN A 30 7.81 2.33 1.19
C GLN A 30 9.14 2.84 1.77
N PRO A 31 9.58 4.03 1.33
CA PRO A 31 10.86 4.57 1.75
C PRO A 31 10.92 4.57 3.27
N GLU A 32 12.06 4.15 3.83
CA GLU A 32 12.25 4.09 5.27
C GLU A 32 12.18 5.53 5.83
N ARG A 33 11.01 5.92 6.35
CA ARG A 33 10.77 7.23 6.95
C ARG A 33 11.36 7.24 8.35
N THR A 34 12.10 8.30 8.68
CA THR A 34 12.68 8.45 10.01
C THR A 34 11.61 8.83 11.04
N ASP A 35 11.89 8.59 12.32
CA ASP A 35 11.02 9.05 13.42
C ASP A 35 10.84 10.57 13.41
N GLU A 36 11.84 11.31 12.93
CA GLU A 36 11.76 12.76 12.76
C GLU A 36 10.74 13.14 11.67
N ASP A 37 10.69 12.40 10.56
CA ASP A 37 9.70 12.63 9.50
C ASP A 37 8.27 12.38 10.01
N ARG A 38 8.07 11.29 10.78
CA ARG A 38 6.79 11.03 11.44
C ARG A 38 6.42 12.15 12.40
N LEU A 39 7.38 12.64 13.20
CA LEU A 39 7.14 13.72 14.14
C LEU A 39 6.75 15.03 13.42
N ARG A 40 7.47 15.39 12.36
CA ARG A 40 7.16 16.58 11.55
C ARG A 40 5.77 16.47 10.92
N ALA A 41 5.44 15.31 10.36
CA ALA A 41 4.11 15.06 9.78
C ALA A 41 2.98 15.20 10.82
N ARG A 42 3.21 14.78 12.07
CA ARG A 42 2.22 14.90 13.17
C ARG A 42 2.02 16.33 13.68
N LEU A 43 3.00 17.20 13.45
CA LEU A 43 2.96 18.60 13.91
C LEU A 43 2.27 19.53 12.90
N ASP A 44 2.19 19.15 11.63
CA ASP A 44 1.52 19.95 10.61
C ASP A 44 0.06 19.53 10.43
N TRP A 45 -0.85 20.32 11.00
CA TRP A 45 -2.29 20.09 10.93
C TRP A 45 -2.94 20.69 9.68
N ASN A 46 -2.19 21.50 8.91
CA ASN A 46 -2.72 22.15 7.72
C ASN A 46 -2.74 21.21 6.50
N THR A 47 -1.95 20.14 6.52
CA THR A 47 -1.87 19.10 5.48
C THR A 47 -3.01 18.07 5.57
N TRP A 48 -4.06 18.37 6.34
CA TRP A 48 -5.21 17.49 6.53
C TRP A 48 -5.88 17.00 5.21
N PRO A 49 -5.92 17.74 4.08
CA PRO A 49 -6.49 17.20 2.85
C PRO A 49 -5.69 16.02 2.30
N ASP A 50 -4.35 16.12 2.34
CA ASP A 50 -3.46 15.05 1.90
C ASP A 50 -3.54 13.85 2.84
N VAL A 51 -3.70 14.10 4.15
CA VAL A 51 -3.91 13.04 5.15
C VAL A 51 -5.23 12.30 4.91
N ALA A 52 -6.32 13.01 4.57
CA ALA A 52 -7.60 12.38 4.27
C ALA A 52 -7.50 11.49 3.01
N HIS A 53 -6.85 12.00 1.96
CA HIS A 53 -6.61 11.24 0.74
C HIS A 53 -5.73 10.00 0.97
N HIS A 54 -4.66 10.15 1.74
CA HIS A 54 -3.77 9.06 2.09
C HIS A 54 -4.51 8.01 2.93
N TYR A 55 -5.30 8.44 3.93
CA TYR A 55 -6.11 7.54 4.77
C TYR A 55 -7.16 6.76 3.96
N ALA A 56 -7.72 7.34 2.90
CA ALA A 56 -8.65 6.65 2.01
C ALA A 56 -7.97 5.56 1.14
N THR A 57 -6.67 5.69 0.89
CA THR A 57 -5.88 4.75 0.07
C THR A 57 -5.24 3.66 0.93
N ASP A 58 -4.64 4.05 2.05
CA ASP A 58 -3.96 3.16 3.00
C ASP A 58 -4.20 3.68 4.43
N PRO A 59 -5.24 3.20 5.12
CA PRO A 59 -5.58 3.67 6.46
C PRO A 59 -4.52 3.26 7.50
N ASP A 60 -3.84 2.13 7.31
CA ASP A 60 -2.86 1.63 8.27
C ASP A 60 -1.55 2.42 8.19
N ASP A 61 -1.02 2.70 6.99
CA ASP A 61 0.17 3.57 6.82
C ASP A 61 -0.13 5.01 7.28
N ALA A 62 -1.32 5.53 6.94
CA ALA A 62 -1.72 6.86 7.39
C ALA A 62 -1.79 6.95 8.92
N LEU A 63 -2.33 5.92 9.60
CA LEU A 63 -2.37 5.88 11.06
C LEU A 63 -0.97 5.77 11.68
N ASP A 64 -0.05 4.99 11.11
CA ASP A 64 1.33 4.93 11.59
C ASP A 64 2.04 6.30 11.43
N LEU A 65 1.90 6.90 10.26
CA LEU A 65 2.61 8.11 9.88
C LEU A 65 2.08 9.34 10.63
N TYR A 66 0.79 9.65 10.50
CA TYR A 66 0.17 10.87 11.01
C TYR A 66 -0.43 10.71 12.41
N GLY A 67 -0.68 9.48 12.84
CA GLY A 67 -1.32 9.20 14.11
C GLY A 67 -2.84 9.39 14.10
N ILE A 68 -3.50 8.70 15.03
CA ILE A 68 -4.96 8.60 15.14
C ILE A 68 -5.65 9.97 15.18
N ARG A 69 -5.09 10.94 15.91
CA ARG A 69 -5.71 12.26 16.11
C ARG A 69 -5.79 13.06 14.82
N LEU A 70 -4.72 13.06 14.03
CA LEU A 70 -4.64 13.82 12.80
C LEU A 70 -5.51 13.17 11.71
N CYS A 71 -5.48 11.84 11.58
CA CYS A 71 -6.37 11.12 10.66
C CYS A 71 -7.85 11.34 10.99
N THR A 72 -8.24 11.27 12.27
CA THR A 72 -9.63 11.53 12.69
C THR A 72 -10.06 12.96 12.35
N TYR A 73 -9.17 13.93 12.57
CA TYR A 73 -9.43 15.32 12.23
C TYR A 73 -9.59 15.51 10.71
N ALA A 74 -8.68 14.93 9.92
CA ALA A 74 -8.69 14.99 8.47
C ALA A 74 -9.98 14.44 7.87
N VAL A 75 -10.39 13.22 8.25
CA VAL A 75 -11.64 12.59 7.79
C VAL A 75 -12.85 13.46 8.13
N ARG A 76 -12.90 14.04 9.33
CA ARG A 76 -14.02 14.91 9.73
C ARG A 76 -14.09 16.19 8.92
N MET A 77 -12.96 16.76 8.54
CA MET A 77 -12.90 17.98 7.71
C MET A 77 -13.29 17.67 6.27
N ASP A 78 -12.84 16.54 5.74
CA ASP A 78 -13.14 16.08 4.39
C ASP A 78 -14.65 15.86 4.20
N SER A 79 -15.29 15.10 5.10
CA SER A 79 -16.76 14.91 5.08
C SER A 79 -17.55 16.21 5.23
N ARG A 80 -16.97 17.26 5.85
CA ARG A 80 -17.61 18.58 5.94
C ARG A 80 -17.52 19.38 4.65
N GLN A 81 -16.51 19.13 3.82
CA GLN A 81 -16.38 19.76 2.51
C GLN A 81 -17.31 19.10 1.49
N GLU A 82 -17.42 17.77 1.50
CA GLU A 82 -18.33 17.04 0.60
C GLU A 82 -19.79 17.47 0.76
N VAL A 83 -20.22 17.82 1.98
CA VAL A 83 -21.59 18.29 2.24
C VAL A 83 -21.84 19.72 1.75
N GLN A 84 -20.79 20.49 1.48
CA GLN A 84 -20.88 21.90 1.05
C GLN A 84 -20.63 22.10 -0.46
N ALA A 85 -20.23 21.06 -1.18
CA ALA A 85 -20.06 21.05 -2.64
C ALA A 85 -21.34 20.61 -3.35
#